data_AF-A0A699WJK0-F1
#
_entry.id   AF-A0A699WJK0-F1
#
_cell.length_a   1.000
_cell.length_b   1.000
_cell.length_c   1.000
_cell.angle_alpha   90.00
_cell.angle_beta   90.00
_cell.angle_gamma   90.00
#
_symmetry.space_group_name_H-M   'P 1'
#
loop_
_entity.id
_entity.type
_entity.pdbx_description
1 polymer ?
#
loop_
_entity_poly.entity_id
_entity_poly.type
_entity_poly.pdbx_seq_one_letter_code
_entity_poly.pdbx_strand_id
1 'polypeptide(L)'
;RKELKICEAKTDKSSIDEPPEVELKDLPPHLEYAFFEGDDKLPVIIAKDLSVEEKTALITVSKSHKRAIAWKLSDIKGIDPEFCTRKILMEEDFEPAVQHQRRVNPKIYDVIKNEVLKLLDAGLIYPIFDSP
;
A
#
# COMPACT_ATOMS: atom_id res chain seq x y z
N ARG A 1 -24.63 23.92 -3.57
CA ARG A 1 -24.23 22.52 -3.88
C ARG A 1 -22.92 22.60 -4.65
N LYS A 2 -21.78 22.23 -4.05
CA LYS A 2 -20.54 22.06 -4.81
C LYS A 2 -20.69 20.75 -5.58
N GLU A 3 -20.66 20.81 -6.90
CA GLU A 3 -20.59 19.63 -7.74
C GLU A 3 -19.23 18.97 -7.50
N LEU A 4 -19.25 17.70 -7.07
CA LEU A 4 -18.05 16.88 -7.00
C LEU A 4 -17.65 16.59 -8.46
N LYS A 5 -16.57 17.22 -8.93
CA LYS A 5 -15.94 16.82 -10.19
C LYS A 5 -15.52 15.36 -10.05
N ILE A 6 -16.12 14.50 -10.86
CA ILE A 6 -15.66 13.12 -11.04
C ILE A 6 -14.40 13.24 -11.89
N CYS A 7 -13.22 13.20 -11.27
CA CYS A 7 -11.99 13.01 -12.03
C CYS A 7 -12.03 11.59 -12.59
N GLU A 8 -11.93 11.47 -13.91
CA GLU A 8 -11.78 10.17 -14.56
C GLU A 8 -10.59 9.46 -13.93
N ALA A 9 -10.84 8.27 -13.39
CA ALA A 9 -9.78 7.42 -12.89
C ALA A 9 -8.88 7.07 -14.07
N LYS A 10 -7.66 7.61 -14.08
CA LYS A 10 -6.62 7.15 -15.00
C LYS A 10 -6.47 5.65 -14.77
N THR A 11 -6.74 4.88 -15.81
CA THR A 11 -6.65 3.42 -15.78
C THR A 11 -5.18 3.04 -15.93
N ASP A 12 -4.43 3.19 -14.85
CA ASP A 12 -3.11 2.57 -14.77
C ASP A 12 -3.31 1.04 -14.81
N LYS A 13 -2.41 0.33 -15.50
CA LYS A 13 -2.42 -1.14 -15.56
C LYS A 13 -2.45 -1.69 -14.14
N SER A 14 -3.52 -2.39 -13.79
CA SER A 14 -3.70 -2.90 -12.43
C SER A 14 -2.83 -4.13 -12.17
N SER A 15 -2.32 -4.28 -10.95
CA SER A 15 -1.58 -5.49 -10.53
C SER A 15 -2.41 -6.79 -10.57
N ILE A 16 -3.69 -6.71 -10.92
CA ILE A 16 -4.56 -7.85 -11.21
C ILE A 16 -4.24 -8.46 -12.59
N ASP A 17 -3.89 -7.61 -13.58
CA ASP A 17 -3.58 -8.04 -14.95
C ASP A 17 -2.14 -8.61 -15.03
N GLU A 18 -1.22 -8.00 -14.28
CA GLU A 18 0.16 -8.45 -14.15
C GLU A 18 0.54 -8.66 -12.67
N PRO A 19 0.19 -9.82 -12.10
CA PRO A 19 0.43 -10.11 -10.69
C PRO A 19 1.93 -10.12 -10.38
N PRO A 20 2.35 -9.57 -9.21
CA PRO A 20 3.74 -9.66 -8.79
C PRO A 20 4.14 -11.13 -8.58
N GLU A 21 5.38 -11.45 -8.91
CA GLU A 21 6.00 -12.72 -8.51
C GLU A 21 6.29 -12.63 -7.01
N VAL A 22 5.59 -13.43 -6.20
CA VAL A 22 5.68 -13.39 -4.73
C VAL A 22 6.33 -14.67 -4.22
N GLU A 23 7.47 -14.52 -3.55
CA GLU A 23 8.08 -15.61 -2.78
C GLU A 23 7.24 -15.86 -1.52
N LEU A 24 6.55 -17.02 -1.47
CA LEU A 24 5.78 -17.43 -0.30
C LEU A 24 6.73 -17.73 0.86
N LYS A 25 6.37 -17.23 2.05
CA LYS A 25 7.13 -17.43 3.28
C LYS A 25 6.47 -18.52 4.12
N ASP A 26 7.23 -19.12 5.02
CA ASP A 26 6.66 -20.03 6.00
C ASP A 26 5.67 -19.30 6.90
N LEU A 27 4.46 -19.85 7.00
CA LEU A 27 3.38 -19.29 7.80
C LEU A 27 3.32 -19.94 9.20
N PRO A 28 2.87 -19.19 10.21
CA PRO A 28 2.48 -19.75 11.50
C PRO A 28 1.42 -20.87 11.34
N PRO A 29 1.36 -21.87 12.26
CA PRO A 29 0.49 -23.05 12.10
C PRO A 29 -1.02 -22.78 11.97
N HIS A 30 -1.47 -21.61 12.42
CA HIS A 30 -2.88 -21.19 12.38
C HIS A 30 -3.26 -20.44 11.11
N LEU A 31 -2.30 -20.19 10.21
CA LEU A 31 -2.51 -19.50 8.93
C LEU A 31 -2.20 -20.44 7.77
N GLU A 32 -2.87 -20.23 6.65
CA GLU A 32 -2.62 -20.93 5.40
C GLU A 32 -2.78 -20.00 4.20
N TYR A 33 -2.21 -20.41 3.07
CA TYR A 33 -2.39 -19.71 1.81
C TYR A 33 -3.65 -20.18 1.08
N ALA A 34 -4.40 -19.23 0.55
CA ALA A 34 -5.46 -19.42 -0.42
C ALA A 34 -5.16 -18.58 -1.66
N PHE A 35 -5.61 -19.03 -2.83
CA PHE A 35 -5.29 -18.39 -4.10
C PHE A 35 -6.55 -17.89 -4.80
N PHE A 36 -6.48 -16.68 -5.36
CA PHE A 36 -7.61 -16.08 -6.07
C PHE A 36 -7.63 -16.41 -7.55
N GLU A 37 -6.53 -16.85 -8.14
CA GLU A 37 -6.44 -17.13 -9.56
C GLU A 37 -5.38 -18.21 -9.85
N GLY A 38 -5.81 -19.35 -10.38
CA GLY A 38 -4.93 -20.52 -10.45
C GLY A 38 -4.47 -21.00 -9.07
N ASP A 39 -3.50 -21.90 -9.06
CA ASP A 39 -2.94 -22.49 -7.85
C ASP A 39 -1.73 -21.69 -7.31
N ASP A 40 -1.30 -20.63 -8.02
CA ASP A 40 -0.04 -19.93 -7.78
C ASP A 40 -0.12 -18.40 -7.84
N LYS A 41 -1.24 -17.79 -8.26
CA LYS A 41 -1.36 -16.32 -8.39
C LYS A 41 -2.25 -15.71 -7.33
N LEU A 42 -1.89 -14.48 -6.95
CA LEU A 42 -2.61 -13.66 -5.97
C LEU A 42 -2.84 -14.39 -4.64
N PRO A 43 -1.75 -14.79 -3.95
CA PRO A 43 -1.84 -15.49 -2.68
C PRO A 43 -2.42 -14.60 -1.60
N VAL A 44 -3.37 -15.12 -0.83
CA VAL A 44 -3.94 -14.48 0.35
C VAL A 44 -3.75 -15.39 1.55
N ILE A 45 -3.38 -14.79 2.68
CA ILE A 45 -3.22 -15.51 3.94
C ILE A 45 -4.56 -15.50 4.66
N ILE A 46 -5.08 -16.68 4.95
CA ILE A 46 -6.34 -16.87 5.67
C ILE A 46 -6.11 -17.70 6.93
N ALA A 47 -7.08 -17.66 7.85
CA ALA A 47 -7.05 -18.50 9.03
C ALA A 47 -7.37 -19.96 8.66
N LYS A 48 -6.56 -20.88 9.18
CA LYS A 48 -6.62 -22.31 8.84
C LYS A 48 -7.84 -23.02 9.42
N ASP A 49 -8.34 -22.53 10.54
CA ASP A 49 -9.46 -23.04 11.34
C ASP A 49 -10.85 -22.71 10.76
N LEU A 50 -10.92 -21.91 9.69
CA LEU A 50 -12.17 -21.66 8.96
C LEU A 50 -12.77 -22.97 8.40
N SER A 51 -14.10 -23.09 8.43
CA SER A 51 -14.79 -24.20 7.77
C SER A 51 -14.62 -24.14 6.26
N VAL A 52 -14.87 -25.25 5.55
CA VAL A 52 -14.79 -25.28 4.08
C VAL A 52 -15.78 -24.27 3.47
N GLU A 53 -16.97 -24.15 4.05
CA GLU A 53 -18.01 -23.20 3.65
C GLU A 53 -17.57 -21.75 3.88
N GLU A 54 -16.93 -21.44 5.01
CA GLU A 54 -16.42 -20.10 5.32
C GLU A 54 -15.28 -19.72 4.38
N LYS A 55 -14.33 -20.64 4.13
CA LYS A 55 -13.21 -20.41 3.21
C LYS A 55 -13.71 -20.12 1.80
N THR A 56 -14.64 -20.94 1.30
CA THR A 56 -15.22 -20.76 -0.03
C THR A 56 -16.01 -19.46 -0.15
N ALA A 57 -16.80 -19.09 0.86
CA ALA A 57 -17.52 -17.82 0.90
C ALA A 57 -16.55 -16.62 0.90
N LEU A 58 -15.53 -16.64 1.75
CA LEU A 58 -14.51 -15.58 1.86
C LEU A 58 -13.76 -15.39 0.53
N ILE A 59 -13.29 -16.49 -0.07
CA ILE A 59 -12.59 -16.46 -1.35
C ILE A 59 -13.51 -15.93 -2.45
N THR A 60 -14.79 -16.31 -2.47
CA THR A 60 -15.76 -15.85 -3.48
C THR A 60 -16.00 -14.35 -3.38
N VAL A 61 -16.23 -13.82 -2.17
CA VAL A 61 -16.41 -12.38 -1.95
C VAL A 61 -15.14 -11.61 -2.28
N SER A 62 -13.97 -12.15 -1.94
CA SER A 62 -12.69 -11.50 -2.22
C SER A 62 -12.38 -11.48 -3.72
N LYS A 63 -12.72 -12.55 -4.45
CA LYS A 63 -12.60 -12.63 -5.93
C LYS A 63 -13.47 -11.62 -6.66
N SER A 64 -14.66 -11.29 -6.13
CA SER A 64 -15.50 -10.24 -6.73
C SER A 64 -14.98 -8.82 -6.44
N HIS A 65 -14.14 -8.66 -5.41
CA HIS A 65 -13.58 -7.38 -4.98
C HIS A 65 -12.04 -7.33 -5.06
N LYS A 66 -11.42 -8.00 -6.04
CA LYS A 66 -9.94 -8.04 -6.20
C LYS A 66 -9.27 -6.66 -6.16
N ARG A 67 -9.96 -5.62 -6.65
CA ARG A 67 -9.48 -4.22 -6.70
C ARG A 67 -9.41 -3.54 -5.33
N ALA A 68 -10.06 -4.09 -4.32
CA ALA A 68 -10.01 -3.57 -2.95
C ALA A 68 -8.72 -3.97 -2.23
N ILE A 69 -7.99 -4.96 -2.76
CA ILE A 69 -6.74 -5.47 -2.18
C ILE A 69 -5.57 -4.88 -2.97
N ALA A 70 -4.62 -4.32 -2.23
CA ALA A 70 -3.36 -3.86 -2.79
C ALA A 70 -2.33 -4.99 -2.78
N TRP A 71 -1.82 -5.36 -3.96
CA TRP A 71 -0.82 -6.41 -4.13
C TRP A 71 0.59 -5.83 -4.21
N LYS A 72 0.71 -4.64 -4.80
CA LYS A 72 1.90 -3.80 -4.83
C LYS A 72 1.64 -2.51 -4.07
N LEU A 73 2.70 -1.85 -3.66
CA LEU A 73 2.62 -0.55 -2.97
C LEU A 73 1.90 0.51 -3.83
N SER A 74 2.08 0.45 -5.15
CA SER A 74 1.39 1.31 -6.12
C SER A 74 -0.13 1.09 -6.21
N ASP A 75 -0.64 -0.06 -5.75
CA ASP A 75 -2.09 -0.32 -5.73
C ASP A 75 -2.78 0.41 -4.58
N ILE A 76 -2.02 0.83 -3.56
CA ILE A 76 -2.55 1.61 -2.43
C ILE A 76 -2.83 3.03 -2.93
N LYS A 77 -4.07 3.25 -3.37
CA LYS A 77 -4.52 4.60 -3.75
C LYS A 77 -4.66 5.47 -2.51
N GLY A 78 -3.82 6.49 -2.42
CA GLY A 78 -3.99 7.57 -1.45
C GLY A 78 -5.25 8.40 -1.76
N ILE A 79 -5.59 9.29 -0.83
CA ILE A 79 -6.55 10.35 -1.11
C ILE A 79 -5.85 11.39 -1.98
N ASP A 80 -6.41 11.66 -3.15
CA ASP A 80 -5.86 12.68 -4.04
C ASP A 80 -5.96 14.06 -3.35
N PRO A 81 -4.82 14.78 -3.20
CA PRO A 81 -4.79 16.10 -2.59
C PRO A 81 -5.73 17.13 -3.26
N GLU A 82 -6.07 16.96 -4.54
CA GLU A 82 -7.07 17.81 -5.22
C GLU A 82 -8.47 17.70 -4.58
N PHE A 83 -8.80 16.53 -4.02
CA PHE A 83 -10.09 16.27 -3.40
C PHE A 83 -10.12 16.68 -1.93
N CYS A 84 -9.05 16.37 -1.20
CA CYS A 84 -8.98 16.65 0.22
C CYS A 84 -7.54 16.83 0.67
N THR A 85 -7.23 18.02 1.18
CA THR A 85 -5.99 18.26 1.93
C THR A 85 -6.31 18.26 3.42
N ARG A 86 -5.47 17.57 4.20
CA ARG A 86 -5.51 17.68 5.66
C ARG A 86 -4.58 18.81 6.07
N LYS A 87 -5.15 19.89 6.62
CA LYS A 87 -4.37 20.95 7.27
C LYS A 87 -4.12 20.57 8.72
N ILE A 88 -2.85 20.41 9.09
CA ILE A 88 -2.45 20.32 10.49
C ILE A 88 -2.43 21.75 11.03
N LEU A 89 -3.19 22.02 12.09
CA LEU A 89 -3.19 23.32 12.76
C LEU A 89 -1.99 23.35 13.73
N MET A 90 -1.23 24.43 13.69
CA MET A 90 -0.14 24.72 14.62
C MET A 90 -0.58 25.83 15.58
N GLU A 91 0.08 25.92 16.73
CA GLU A 91 -0.07 27.04 17.66
C GLU A 91 0.39 28.35 16.98
N GLU A 92 -0.19 29.48 17.38
CA GLU A 92 0.05 30.78 16.71
C GLU A 92 1.49 31.28 16.85
N ASP A 93 2.17 30.89 17.92
CA ASP A 93 3.56 31.23 18.27
C ASP A 93 4.57 30.12 17.90
N PHE A 94 4.14 29.09 17.17
CA PHE A 94 5.02 27.99 16.77
C PHE A 94 5.99 28.39 15.65
N GLU A 95 7.29 28.22 15.89
CA GLU A 95 8.34 28.39 14.89
C GLU A 95 8.82 27.04 14.32
N PRO A 96 9.01 26.91 13.00
CA PRO A 96 9.60 25.71 12.41
C PRO A 96 11.02 25.47 12.93
N ALA A 97 11.31 24.23 13.32
CA ALA A 97 12.64 23.84 13.80
C ALA A 97 13.29 22.80 12.87
N VAL A 98 14.53 23.06 12.45
CA VAL A 98 15.34 22.11 11.68
C VAL A 98 16.21 21.30 12.63
N GLN A 99 16.02 19.98 12.64
CA GLN A 99 16.89 19.07 13.38
C GLN A 99 18.02 18.55 12.49
N HIS A 100 19.22 18.44 13.05
CA HIS A 100 20.35 17.82 12.34
C HIS A 100 20.04 16.37 11.98
N GLN A 101 20.37 15.99 10.75
CA GLN A 101 20.21 14.62 10.27
C GLN A 101 21.02 13.65 11.13
N ARG A 102 20.35 12.62 11.67
CA ARG A 102 21.01 11.59 12.46
C ARG A 102 21.82 10.66 11.57
N ARG A 103 22.99 10.22 12.06
CA ARG A 103 23.82 9.23 11.37
C ARG A 103 23.10 7.87 11.36
N VAL A 104 22.95 7.30 10.17
CA VAL A 104 22.42 5.95 9.98
C VAL A 104 23.56 4.94 10.09
N ASN A 105 23.28 3.75 10.64
CA ASN A 105 24.25 2.66 10.66
C ASN A 105 24.52 2.20 9.21
N PRO A 106 25.80 2.21 8.75
CA PRO A 106 26.14 1.80 7.38
C PRO A 106 25.63 0.40 7.00
N LYS A 107 25.54 -0.53 7.96
CA LYS A 107 25.09 -1.92 7.71
C LYS A 107 23.64 -2.02 7.21
N ILE A 108 22.79 -1.03 7.51
CA ILE A 108 21.38 -1.01 7.12
C ILE A 108 21.07 0.09 6.11
N TYR A 109 22.07 0.89 5.74
CA TYR A 109 21.88 2.05 4.87
C TYR A 109 21.27 1.66 3.52
N ASP A 110 21.81 0.61 2.89
CA ASP A 110 21.35 0.16 1.57
C ASP A 110 19.90 -0.33 1.61
N VAL A 111 19.50 -0.99 2.71
CA VAL A 111 18.11 -1.43 2.92
C VAL A 111 17.18 -0.23 3.04
N ILE A 112 17.55 0.77 3.84
CA ILE A 112 16.76 2.01 4.00
C ILE A 112 16.64 2.75 2.68
N LYS A 113 17.76 2.91 1.96
CA LYS A 113 17.79 3.58 0.66
C LYS A 113 16.85 2.90 -0.33
N ASN A 114 16.88 1.57 -0.41
CA ASN A 114 16.00 0.82 -1.30
C ASN A 114 14.52 1.02 -0.94
N GLU A 115 14.16 1.05 0.35
CA GLU A 115 12.76 1.30 0.72
C GLU A 115 12.31 2.74 0.49
N VAL A 116 13.18 3.74 0.70
CA VAL A 116 12.87 5.13 0.35
C VAL A 116 12.63 5.27 -1.15
N LEU A 117 13.41 4.58 -2.00
CA LEU A 117 13.20 4.57 -3.44
C LEU A 117 11.84 3.93 -3.82
N LYS A 118 11.47 2.80 -3.20
CA LYS A 118 10.13 2.20 -3.46
C LYS A 118 8.98 3.13 -3.10
N LEU A 119 9.11 3.90 -2.00
CA LEU A 119 8.10 4.87 -1.59
C LEU A 119 8.01 6.06 -2.55
N LEU A 120 9.15 6.52 -3.09
CA LEU A 120 9.23 7.57 -4.12
C LEU A 120 8.59 7.09 -5.42
N ASP A 121 8.94 5.88 -5.89
CA ASP A 121 8.39 5.29 -7.12
C ASP A 121 6.87 5.08 -7.03
N ALA A 122 6.37 4.73 -5.84
CA ALA A 122 4.94 4.62 -5.57
C ALA A 122 4.22 5.97 -5.41
N GLY A 123 4.95 7.10 -5.40
CA GLY A 123 4.39 8.44 -5.21
C GLY A 123 3.83 8.70 -3.80
N LEU A 124 4.15 7.85 -2.82
CA LEU A 124 3.70 8.02 -1.43
C LEU A 124 4.49 9.10 -0.70
N ILE A 125 5.74 9.32 -1.12
CA ILE A 125 6.58 10.44 -0.68
C ILE A 125 7.11 11.19 -1.90
N TYR A 126 7.49 12.45 -1.71
CA TYR A 126 8.04 13.29 -2.77
C TYR A 126 9.13 14.22 -2.20
N PRO A 127 10.11 14.63 -3.02
CA PRO A 127 11.12 15.58 -2.58
C PRO A 127 10.50 16.95 -2.31
N ILE A 128 10.91 17.58 -1.22
CA ILE A 128 10.55 18.95 -0.87
C ILE A 128 11.79 19.81 -1.11
N PHE A 129 11.68 20.80 -1.99
CA PHE A 129 12.80 21.67 -2.36
C PHE A 129 12.95 22.88 -1.43
N ASP A 130 11.86 23.32 -0.80
CA ASP A 130 11.81 24.55 0.01
C ASP A 130 11.92 24.28 1.52
N SER A 131 12.88 23.47 1.94
CA SER A 131 13.26 23.42 3.37
C SER A 131 14.23 24.57 3.64
N PRO A 132 13.93 25.51 4.57
CA PRO A 132 14.86 26.55 4.97
C PRO A 132 16.17 25.98 5.55
#